data_AF-A0A4V0YG33-F1
#
_entry.id   AF-A0A4V0YG33-F1
#
_cell.length_a   1.000
_cell.length_b   1.000
_cell.length_c   1.000
_cell.angle_alpha   90.00
_cell.angle_beta   90.00
_cell.angle_gamma   90.00
#
_symmetry.space_group_name_H-M   'P 1'
#
loop_
_entity.id
_entity.type
_entity.pdbx_description
1 polymer ?
#
loop_
_entity_poly.entity_id
_entity_poly.type
_entity_poly.pdbx_seq_one_letter_code
_entity_poly.pdbx_strand_id
1 'polypeptide(L)'
;MRRVLRLVLVAVLALSLAGAGLTLWEQHLRPDAATTLRDLDGRRVELDLPPDLEAAAVEPTGGRFVAPDHGLDVPLVWMSVDGSVLNPPTLTDAFVVRDPAPAADGAGGRPRIVAMHAVRGGRAPGNAFAASSGEVLAAPGDRLYVDGDLYVVDTVEVVPKEAAERDASIWGVRDDGDVRLVVLTCLQRPGGPTRAPDNLVLHASRA
;
A
#
# COMPACT_ATOMS: atom_id res chain seq x y z
N MET A 1 25.26 -24.59 -51.68
CA MET A 1 24.94 -24.72 -50.23
C MET A 1 25.46 -23.57 -49.36
N ARG A 2 26.77 -23.27 -49.32
CA ARG A 2 27.34 -22.23 -48.41
C ARG A 2 26.81 -20.80 -48.60
N ARG A 3 26.43 -20.39 -49.82
CA ARG A 3 25.88 -19.06 -50.11
C ARG A 3 24.44 -18.90 -49.62
N VAL A 4 23.61 -19.93 -49.81
CA VAL A 4 22.21 -19.96 -49.34
C VAL A 4 22.16 -19.92 -47.81
N LEU A 5 23.04 -20.67 -47.14
CA LEU A 5 23.14 -20.67 -45.67
C LEU A 5 23.49 -19.29 -45.10
N ARG A 6 24.40 -18.54 -45.75
CA ARG A 6 24.78 -17.18 -45.32
C ARG A 6 23.63 -16.18 -45.48
N LEU A 7 22.87 -16.27 -46.57
CA LEU A 7 21.72 -15.38 -46.82
C LEU A 7 20.60 -15.62 -45.80
N VAL A 8 20.33 -16.88 -45.45
CA VAL A 8 19.37 -17.24 -44.40
C VAL A 8 19.81 -16.69 -43.05
N LEU A 9 21.10 -16.81 -42.71
CA LEU A 9 21.63 -16.32 -41.43
C LEU A 9 21.55 -14.80 -41.29
N VAL A 10 21.85 -14.06 -42.37
CA VAL A 10 21.73 -12.58 -42.39
C VAL A 10 20.27 -12.16 -42.27
N ALA A 11 19.35 -12.85 -42.97
CA ALA A 11 17.92 -12.55 -42.88
C ALA A 11 17.38 -12.78 -41.46
N VAL A 12 17.74 -13.91 -40.83
CA VAL A 12 17.35 -14.21 -39.44
C VAL A 12 17.89 -13.14 -38.50
N LEU A 13 19.17 -12.76 -38.61
CA LEU A 13 19.78 -11.75 -37.74
C LEU A 13 19.09 -10.38 -37.88
N ALA A 14 18.78 -9.97 -39.12
CA ALA A 14 18.09 -8.71 -39.39
C ALA A 14 16.66 -8.71 -38.82
N LEU A 15 15.93 -9.83 -38.94
CA LEU A 15 14.60 -9.99 -38.34
C LEU A 15 14.66 -10.00 -36.81
N SER A 16 15.68 -10.61 -36.20
CA SER A 16 15.87 -10.57 -34.74
C SER A 16 16.17 -9.16 -34.23
N LEU A 17 17.02 -8.41 -34.95
CA LEU A 17 17.34 -7.03 -34.59
C LEU A 17 16.16 -6.08 -34.79
N ALA A 18 15.37 -6.26 -35.86
CA ALA A 18 14.15 -5.50 -36.07
C ALA A 18 13.07 -5.82 -35.02
N GLY A 19 12.93 -7.10 -34.64
CA GLY A 19 12.03 -7.52 -33.57
C GLY A 19 12.43 -6.96 -32.21
N ALA A 20 13.72 -7.01 -31.85
CA ALA A 20 14.25 -6.42 -30.62
C ALA A 20 14.13 -4.88 -30.61
N GLY A 21 14.29 -4.24 -31.76
CA GLY A 21 14.05 -2.80 -31.91
C GLY A 21 12.59 -2.43 -31.70
N LEU A 22 11.65 -3.23 -32.21
CA LEU A 22 10.21 -3.01 -32.02
C LEU A 22 9.80 -3.16 -30.54
N THR A 23 10.31 -4.18 -29.83
CA THR A 23 9.98 -4.38 -28.42
C THR A 23 10.56 -3.30 -27.51
N LEU A 24 11.78 -2.82 -27.79
CA LEU A 24 12.38 -1.70 -27.07
C LEU A 24 11.65 -0.36 -27.34
N TRP A 25 11.15 -0.18 -28.57
CA TRP A 25 10.36 0.98 -28.98
C TRP A 25 8.98 1.00 -28.30
N GLU A 26 8.31 -0.15 -28.20
CA GLU A 26 7.05 -0.29 -27.47
C GLU A 26 7.22 -0.03 -25.96
N GLN A 27 8.35 -0.39 -25.36
CA GLN A 27 8.65 -0.07 -23.96
C GLN A 27 8.85 1.44 -23.72
N HIS A 28 9.40 2.19 -24.69
CA HIS A 28 9.57 3.65 -24.59
C HIS A 28 8.28 4.44 -24.84
N LEU A 29 7.29 3.85 -25.51
CA LEU A 29 6.01 4.49 -25.84
C LEU A 29 4.87 4.14 -24.87
N ARG A 30 5.11 3.26 -23.90
CA ARG A 30 4.17 3.08 -22.79
C ARG A 30 4.23 4.35 -21.94
N PRO A 31 3.15 5.12 -21.81
CA PRO A 31 3.14 6.26 -20.89
C PRO A 31 3.43 5.72 -19.49
N ASP A 32 4.43 6.30 -18.82
CA ASP A 32 4.68 6.03 -17.42
C ASP A 32 3.35 6.11 -16.67
N ALA A 33 2.89 5.00 -16.09
CA ALA A 33 1.76 5.03 -15.18
C ALA A 33 2.06 6.12 -14.15
N ALA A 34 1.18 7.12 -14.05
CA ALA A 34 1.49 8.39 -13.38
C ALA A 34 2.13 8.16 -12.00
N THR A 35 3.45 8.30 -11.92
CA THR A 35 4.22 8.14 -10.67
C THR A 35 4.00 9.33 -9.73
N THR A 36 3.38 10.41 -10.21
CA THR A 36 3.09 11.60 -9.41
C THR A 36 1.63 11.64 -8.95
N LEU A 37 1.44 11.60 -7.63
CA LEU A 37 0.13 11.81 -6.97
C LEU A 37 0.10 13.16 -6.23
N ARG A 38 -1.09 13.58 -5.81
CA ARG A 38 -1.26 14.76 -4.96
C ARG A 38 -1.40 14.35 -3.51
N ASP A 39 -0.66 15.02 -2.63
CA ASP A 39 -0.71 14.80 -1.19
C ASP A 39 -1.85 15.61 -0.53
N LEU A 40 -1.99 15.51 0.80
CA LEU A 40 -3.00 16.22 1.59
C LEU A 40 -2.85 17.74 1.57
N ASP A 41 -1.71 18.29 1.14
CA ASP A 41 -1.47 19.73 0.93
C ASP A 41 -1.65 20.12 -0.55
N GLY A 42 -2.05 19.19 -1.42
CA GLY A 42 -2.19 19.39 -2.86
C GLY A 42 -0.86 19.44 -3.63
N ARG A 43 0.28 19.19 -2.98
CA ARG A 43 1.60 19.13 -3.61
C ARG A 43 1.73 17.85 -4.42
N ARG A 44 2.50 17.90 -5.51
CA ARG A 44 2.84 16.71 -6.28
C ARG A 44 3.95 15.95 -5.55
N VAL A 45 3.73 14.65 -5.34
CA VAL A 45 4.68 13.72 -4.74
C VAL A 45 4.89 12.57 -5.70
N GLU A 46 6.15 12.26 -5.97
CA GLU A 46 6.55 11.10 -6.75
C GLU A 46 6.58 9.85 -5.86
N LEU A 47 5.91 8.80 -6.29
CA LEU A 47 5.91 7.51 -5.62
C LEU A 47 7.07 6.65 -6.11
N ASP A 48 7.63 5.87 -5.19
CA ASP A 48 8.66 4.88 -5.52
C ASP A 48 8.15 3.78 -6.46
N LEU A 49 6.85 3.46 -6.36
CA LEU A 49 6.16 2.48 -7.19
C LEU A 49 4.83 3.09 -7.63
N PRO A 50 4.47 3.02 -8.92
CA PRO A 50 3.15 3.46 -9.36
C PRO A 50 2.07 2.62 -8.69
N PRO A 51 0.89 3.21 -8.38
CA PRO A 51 -0.22 2.45 -7.83
C PRO A 51 -0.77 1.48 -8.87
N ASP A 52 -1.10 0.25 -8.44
CA ASP A 52 -1.79 -0.71 -9.30
C ASP A 52 -3.31 -0.49 -9.21
N LEU A 53 -3.79 0.44 -10.04
CA LEU A 53 -5.19 0.87 -10.02
C LEU A 53 -6.15 -0.23 -10.47
N GLU A 54 -5.71 -1.13 -11.35
CA GLU A 54 -6.55 -2.22 -11.85
C GLU A 54 -6.71 -3.31 -10.80
N ALA A 55 -5.64 -3.63 -10.06
CA ALA A 55 -5.70 -4.60 -8.96
C ALA A 55 -6.45 -4.08 -7.73
N ALA A 56 -6.38 -2.77 -7.46
CA ALA A 56 -6.91 -2.18 -6.23
C ALA A 56 -8.45 -2.19 -6.13
N ALA A 57 -9.18 -2.29 -7.25
CA ALA A 57 -10.65 -2.29 -7.33
C ALA A 57 -11.34 -1.48 -6.21
N VAL A 58 -11.25 -0.15 -6.30
CA VAL A 58 -11.66 0.76 -5.22
C VAL A 58 -13.12 1.18 -5.29
N GLU A 59 -13.78 1.21 -4.13
CA GLU A 59 -15.16 1.65 -3.97
C GLU A 59 -15.29 2.62 -2.80
N PRO A 60 -15.98 3.77 -2.93
CA PRO A 60 -16.22 4.65 -1.79
C PRO A 60 -17.01 3.92 -0.69
N THR A 61 -16.63 4.10 0.58
CA THR A 61 -17.46 3.62 1.69
C THR A 61 -18.56 4.63 2.05
N GLY A 62 -18.32 5.92 1.76
CA GLY A 62 -19.10 7.05 2.28
C GLY A 62 -18.69 7.49 3.69
N GLY A 63 -17.83 6.71 4.34
CA GLY A 63 -17.31 6.92 5.68
C GLY A 63 -15.97 7.66 5.72
N ARG A 64 -15.41 7.74 6.92
CA ARG A 64 -14.14 8.45 7.21
C ARG A 64 -13.24 7.64 8.13
N PHE A 65 -11.95 7.84 7.99
CA PHE A 65 -10.95 7.45 8.97
C PHE A 65 -10.49 8.69 9.74
N VAL A 66 -10.63 8.67 11.06
CA VAL A 66 -10.30 9.81 11.92
C VAL A 66 -9.35 9.37 13.03
N ALA A 67 -8.24 10.08 13.19
CA ALA A 67 -7.34 9.93 14.32
C ALA A 67 -7.19 11.32 14.99
N PRO A 68 -8.10 11.71 15.90
CA PRO A 68 -8.17 13.07 16.43
C PRO A 68 -6.91 13.47 17.19
N ASP A 69 -6.28 12.53 17.89
CA ASP A 69 -5.05 12.78 18.66
C ASP A 69 -3.85 13.11 17.74
N HIS A 70 -3.99 12.83 16.43
CA HIS A 70 -3.02 13.13 15.36
C HIS A 70 -3.53 14.17 14.35
N GLY A 71 -4.69 14.80 14.60
CA GLY A 71 -5.28 15.80 13.71
C GLY A 71 -5.62 15.28 12.30
N LEU A 72 -5.81 13.96 12.15
CA LEU A 72 -6.06 13.33 10.85
C LEU A 72 -7.57 13.05 10.68
N ASP A 73 -8.10 13.47 9.54
CA ASP A 73 -9.49 13.19 9.15
C ASP A 73 -9.60 13.07 7.63
N VAL A 74 -9.71 11.85 7.12
CA VAL A 74 -9.63 11.54 5.68
C VAL A 74 -10.77 10.61 5.24
N PRO A 75 -11.15 10.63 3.95
CA PRO A 75 -12.13 9.68 3.44
C PRO A 75 -11.67 8.24 3.64
N LEU A 76 -12.64 7.36 3.89
CA LEU A 76 -12.42 5.91 3.92
C LEU A 76 -12.90 5.31 2.60
N VAL A 77 -12.09 4.44 2.02
CA VAL A 77 -12.35 3.81 0.72
C VAL A 77 -12.13 2.31 0.84
N TRP A 78 -13.00 1.49 0.24
CA TRP A 78 -12.75 0.06 0.10
C TRP A 78 -11.68 -0.17 -0.96
N MET A 79 -10.78 -1.10 -0.70
CA MET A 79 -9.77 -1.55 -1.66
C MET A 79 -9.67 -3.06 -1.61
N SER A 80 -9.69 -3.70 -2.78
CA SER A 80 -9.35 -5.12 -2.89
C SER A 80 -7.84 -5.26 -3.03
N VAL A 81 -7.29 -6.38 -2.58
CA VAL A 81 -5.86 -6.66 -2.63
C VAL A 81 -5.64 -8.04 -3.21
N ASP A 82 -4.65 -8.16 -4.10
CA ASP A 82 -4.15 -9.46 -4.53
C ASP A 82 -2.94 -9.83 -3.65
N GLY A 83 -3.17 -10.77 -2.71
CA GLY A 83 -2.17 -11.15 -1.72
C GLY A 83 -1.97 -10.10 -0.60
N SER A 84 -0.75 -10.05 -0.03
CA SER A 84 -0.40 -9.20 1.13
C SER A 84 0.32 -7.89 0.75
N VAL A 85 0.38 -7.56 -0.55
CA VAL A 85 1.00 -6.32 -1.03
C VAL A 85 -0.04 -5.21 -1.07
N LEU A 86 0.13 -4.22 -0.18
CA LEU A 86 -0.72 -3.04 -0.13
C LEU A 86 -0.08 -1.90 -0.91
N ASN A 87 -0.73 -1.46 -1.99
CA ASN A 87 -0.32 -0.30 -2.77
C ASN A 87 -1.51 0.64 -3.00
N PRO A 88 -1.88 1.45 -1.99
CA PRO A 88 -3.03 2.34 -2.09
C PRO A 88 -2.96 3.30 -3.29
N PRO A 89 -4.10 3.57 -3.97
CA PRO A 89 -4.11 4.35 -5.21
C PRO A 89 -3.99 5.87 -5.04
N THR A 90 -4.20 6.40 -3.82
CA THR A 90 -4.13 7.84 -3.55
C THR A 90 -3.28 8.14 -2.31
N LEU A 91 -2.83 9.40 -2.19
CA LEU A 91 -2.13 9.92 -1.01
C LEU A 91 -3.04 10.76 -0.10
N THR A 92 -4.37 10.65 -0.26
CA THR A 92 -5.35 11.50 0.41
C THR A 92 -6.39 10.73 1.21
N ASP A 93 -6.44 9.41 1.03
CA ASP A 93 -7.49 8.55 1.56
C ASP A 93 -6.90 7.44 2.44
N ALA A 94 -7.73 6.90 3.32
CA ALA A 94 -7.45 5.66 4.05
C ALA A 94 -8.23 4.51 3.38
N PHE A 95 -7.60 3.34 3.27
CA PHE A 95 -8.14 2.23 2.51
C PHE A 95 -8.43 1.05 3.41
N VAL A 96 -9.71 0.75 3.61
CA VAL A 96 -10.09 -0.49 4.28
C VAL A 96 -10.01 -1.64 3.28
N VAL A 97 -9.24 -2.66 3.65
CA VAL A 97 -8.98 -3.81 2.78
C VAL A 97 -10.20 -4.72 2.78
N ARG A 98 -10.70 -5.04 1.58
CA ARG A 98 -11.72 -6.05 1.34
C ARG A 98 -11.01 -7.37 1.04
N ASP A 99 -11.27 -8.39 1.85
CA ASP A 99 -10.74 -9.73 1.61
C ASP A 99 -11.41 -10.33 0.36
N PRO A 100 -10.66 -10.89 -0.61
CA PRO A 100 -11.25 -11.60 -1.75
C PRO A 100 -11.99 -12.88 -1.35
N ALA A 101 -11.82 -13.41 -0.12
CA ALA A 101 -12.56 -14.57 0.34
C ALA A 101 -13.11 -14.40 1.78
N PRO A 102 -14.43 -14.51 2.02
CA PRO A 102 -14.94 -14.70 3.37
C PRO A 102 -14.37 -16.01 3.94
N ALA A 103 -13.99 -16.02 5.23
CA ALA A 103 -13.59 -17.25 5.91
C ALA A 103 -14.72 -18.29 5.73
N ALA A 104 -14.39 -19.43 5.13
CA ALA A 104 -15.35 -20.45 4.69
C ALA A 104 -16.18 -21.08 5.84
N ASP A 105 -15.79 -20.82 7.08
CA ASP A 105 -16.36 -21.37 8.31
C ASP A 105 -17.03 -20.30 9.21
N GLY A 106 -16.96 -19.02 8.87
CA GLY A 106 -17.67 -17.95 9.59
C GLY A 106 -17.34 -17.82 11.09
N ALA A 107 -16.30 -18.48 11.57
CA ALA A 107 -16.08 -18.72 13.00
C ALA A 107 -14.97 -17.87 13.64
N GLY A 108 -14.28 -17.02 12.88
CA GLY A 108 -13.22 -16.17 13.43
C GLY A 108 -13.26 -14.73 12.94
N GLY A 109 -13.08 -13.79 13.86
CA GLY A 109 -13.02 -12.36 13.57
C GLY A 109 -11.71 -12.04 12.87
N ARG A 110 -11.72 -11.84 11.55
CA ARG A 110 -10.58 -11.26 10.84
C ARG A 110 -10.41 -9.79 11.27
N PRO A 111 -9.17 -9.30 11.41
CA PRO A 111 -8.95 -7.90 11.68
C PRO A 111 -9.48 -7.06 10.52
N ARG A 112 -10.07 -5.91 10.84
CA ARG A 112 -10.32 -4.86 9.86
C ARG A 112 -8.97 -4.18 9.58
N ILE A 113 -8.47 -4.30 8.35
CA ILE A 113 -7.18 -3.70 7.97
C ILE A 113 -7.43 -2.38 7.27
N VAL A 114 -6.79 -1.31 7.75
CA VAL A 114 -6.80 0.01 7.13
C VAL A 114 -5.38 0.36 6.71
N ALA A 115 -5.15 0.50 5.41
CA ALA A 115 -3.88 0.85 4.82
C ALA A 115 -3.87 2.31 4.36
N MET A 116 -2.73 2.98 4.49
CA MET A 116 -2.54 4.33 3.97
C MET A 116 -1.07 4.61 3.68
N HIS A 117 -0.81 5.50 2.73
CA HIS A 117 0.57 5.91 2.41
C HIS A 117 1.17 6.83 3.48
N ALA A 118 2.48 6.72 3.64
CA ALA A 118 3.34 7.73 4.26
C ALA A 118 4.50 8.02 3.31
N VAL A 119 4.68 9.28 2.96
CA VAL A 119 5.62 9.71 1.92
C VAL A 119 6.74 10.58 2.47
N ARG A 120 7.88 10.60 1.78
CA ARG A 120 8.99 11.52 2.07
C ARG A 120 8.75 12.84 1.33
N GLY A 121 8.94 13.97 2.01
CA GLY A 121 8.85 15.30 1.37
C GLY A 121 7.42 15.75 1.00
N GLY A 122 6.39 15.08 1.52
CA GLY A 122 4.99 15.44 1.35
C GLY A 122 4.17 15.04 2.58
N ARG A 123 2.84 15.16 2.48
CA ARG A 123 1.91 14.80 3.56
C ARG A 123 0.84 13.82 3.09
N ALA A 124 0.98 12.55 3.43
CA ALA A 124 -0.05 11.52 3.26
C ALA A 124 -0.62 11.11 4.65
N PRO A 125 -1.75 10.39 4.74
CA PRO A 125 -2.40 10.10 6.01
C PRO A 125 -1.48 9.40 7.02
N GLY A 126 -0.63 8.48 6.56
CA GLY A 126 0.31 7.75 7.40
C GLY A 126 1.43 8.62 8.01
N ASN A 127 1.71 9.79 7.41
CA ASN A 127 2.65 10.76 8.00
C ASN A 127 2.15 11.37 9.31
N ALA A 128 0.87 11.20 9.66
CA ALA A 128 0.34 11.66 10.94
C ALA A 128 0.89 10.86 12.12
N PHE A 129 1.26 9.59 11.92
CA PHE A 129 1.66 8.67 12.99
C PHE A 129 3.17 8.58 13.21
N ALA A 130 3.97 9.22 12.37
CA ALA A 130 5.43 9.23 12.49
C ALA A 130 6.01 10.56 11.98
N ALA A 131 6.98 11.09 12.71
CA ALA A 131 7.72 12.28 12.29
C ALA A 131 8.65 11.98 11.12
N SER A 132 9.11 13.03 10.42
CA SER A 132 10.09 12.90 9.33
C SER A 132 11.46 12.37 9.79
N SER A 133 11.73 12.42 11.10
CA SER A 133 12.90 11.79 11.75
C SER A 133 12.76 10.26 11.85
N GLY A 134 11.60 9.69 11.51
CA GLY A 134 11.28 8.29 11.73
C GLY A 134 10.86 7.97 13.16
N GLU A 135 10.73 8.98 14.02
CA GLU A 135 10.16 8.84 15.36
C GLU A 135 8.66 8.53 15.25
N VAL A 136 8.23 7.48 15.92
CA VAL A 136 6.82 7.09 15.98
C VAL A 136 6.09 8.01 16.97
N LEU A 137 5.01 8.62 16.51
CA LEU A 137 4.18 9.55 17.28
C LEU A 137 2.94 8.87 17.87
N ALA A 138 2.46 7.80 17.23
CA ALA A 138 1.35 7.00 17.73
C ALA A 138 1.73 6.25 19.02
N ALA A 139 0.78 6.11 19.93
CA ALA A 139 0.97 5.42 21.20
C ALA A 139 -0.28 4.62 21.61
N PRO A 140 -0.12 3.60 22.49
CA PRO A 140 -1.27 2.96 23.14
C PRO A 140 -2.16 3.98 23.85
N GLY A 141 -3.47 3.82 23.71
CA GLY A 141 -4.49 4.75 24.21
C GLY A 141 -4.99 5.77 23.18
N ASP A 142 -4.29 5.95 22.06
CA ASP A 142 -4.75 6.82 20.97
C ASP A 142 -6.08 6.33 20.41
N ARG A 143 -6.97 7.27 20.07
CA ARG A 143 -8.30 6.97 19.54
C ARG A 143 -8.28 6.98 18.03
N LEU A 144 -8.94 5.99 17.44
CA LEU A 144 -9.14 5.85 16.02
C LEU A 144 -10.63 5.65 15.75
N TYR A 145 -11.17 6.33 14.74
CA TYR A 145 -12.53 6.13 14.28
C TYR A 145 -12.51 5.60 12.85
N VAL A 146 -13.20 4.50 12.62
CA VAL A 146 -13.36 3.90 11.28
C VAL A 146 -14.84 3.85 10.97
N ASP A 147 -15.30 4.74 10.09
CA ASP A 147 -16.73 4.89 9.77
C ASP A 147 -17.61 5.13 11.01
N GLY A 148 -17.08 5.91 11.97
CA GLY A 148 -17.75 6.24 13.23
C GLY A 148 -17.56 5.21 14.36
N ASP A 149 -17.07 4.00 14.08
CA ASP A 149 -16.72 3.02 15.11
C ASP A 149 -15.43 3.42 15.83
N LEU A 150 -15.47 3.51 17.16
CA LEU A 150 -14.30 3.83 17.99
C LEU A 150 -13.43 2.58 18.23
N TYR A 151 -12.14 2.76 18.01
CA TYR A 151 -11.07 1.84 18.36
C TYR A 151 -10.03 2.57 19.22
N VAL A 152 -9.43 1.85 20.16
CA VAL A 152 -8.33 2.36 20.99
C VAL A 152 -7.09 1.54 20.68
N VAL A 153 -5.99 2.24 20.40
CA VAL A 153 -4.70 1.59 20.10
C VAL A 153 -4.21 0.83 21.33
N ASP A 154 -3.95 -0.46 21.15
CA ASP A 154 -3.42 -1.35 22.19
C ASP A 154 -1.90 -1.43 22.10
N THR A 155 -1.39 -1.62 20.88
CA THR A 155 0.04 -1.77 20.60
C THR A 155 0.44 -1.04 19.32
N VAL A 156 1.69 -0.59 19.32
CA VAL A 156 2.33 0.08 18.19
C VAL A 156 3.64 -0.63 17.91
N GLU A 157 3.82 -1.08 16.67
CA GLU A 157 4.94 -1.91 16.28
C GLU A 157 5.58 -1.41 14.98
N VAL A 158 6.88 -1.62 14.86
CA VAL A 158 7.61 -1.39 13.61
C VAL A 158 8.01 -2.74 13.05
N VAL A 159 7.47 -3.07 11.89
CA VAL A 159 7.61 -4.41 11.29
C VAL A 159 8.26 -4.26 9.92
N PRO A 160 9.37 -4.98 9.62
CA PRO A 160 9.94 -5.01 8.28
C PRO A 160 8.91 -5.42 7.23
N LYS A 161 8.93 -4.83 6.04
CA LYS A 161 7.92 -5.10 5.01
C LYS A 161 7.82 -6.57 4.65
N GLU A 162 8.95 -7.26 4.54
CA GLU A 162 9.02 -8.69 4.22
C GLU A 162 8.42 -9.57 5.33
N ALA A 163 8.50 -9.13 6.58
CA ALA A 163 7.89 -9.82 7.71
C ALA A 163 6.39 -9.54 7.78
N ALA A 164 5.98 -8.29 7.55
CA ALA A 164 4.58 -7.86 7.58
C ALA A 164 3.73 -8.66 6.58
N GLU A 165 4.26 -9.01 5.41
CA GLU A 165 3.57 -9.81 4.38
C GLU A 165 3.08 -11.19 4.87
N ARG A 166 3.66 -11.72 5.95
CA ARG A 166 3.37 -13.06 6.49
C ARG A 166 2.99 -13.05 7.96
N ASP A 167 2.79 -11.86 8.53
CA ASP A 167 2.55 -11.71 9.95
C ASP A 167 1.10 -12.07 10.31
N ALA A 168 0.93 -13.11 11.11
CA ALA A 168 -0.38 -13.56 11.56
C ALA A 168 -1.07 -12.56 12.50
N SER A 169 -0.33 -11.64 13.13
CA SER A 169 -0.94 -10.56 13.92
C SER A 169 -1.63 -9.50 13.05
N ILE A 170 -1.20 -9.37 11.79
CA ILE A 170 -1.75 -8.43 10.80
C ILE A 170 -2.86 -9.09 9.99
N TRP A 171 -2.63 -10.31 9.49
CA TRP A 171 -3.49 -10.98 8.51
C TRP A 171 -4.27 -12.17 9.06
N GLY A 172 -3.90 -12.66 10.25
CA GLY A 172 -4.44 -13.89 10.81
C GLY A 172 -5.86 -13.71 11.36
N VAL A 173 -6.63 -14.78 11.26
CA VAL A 173 -7.88 -14.95 12.00
C VAL A 173 -7.54 -15.24 13.46
N ARG A 174 -8.33 -14.71 14.39
CA ARG A 174 -8.21 -15.06 15.80
C ARG A 174 -9.47 -15.76 16.29
N ASP A 175 -9.26 -16.75 17.15
CA ASP A 175 -10.32 -17.56 17.76
C ASP A 175 -10.99 -16.87 18.97
N ASP A 176 -10.55 -15.66 19.32
CA ASP A 176 -11.07 -14.89 20.46
C ASP A 176 -12.32 -14.08 20.14
N GLY A 177 -12.72 -13.98 18.87
CA GLY A 177 -13.95 -13.30 18.43
C GLY A 177 -13.91 -11.77 18.51
N ASP A 178 -12.81 -11.19 18.98
CA ASP A 178 -12.65 -9.74 19.10
C ASP A 178 -12.38 -9.12 17.72
N VAL A 179 -13.22 -8.16 17.33
CA VAL A 179 -13.02 -7.37 16.11
C VAL A 179 -11.91 -6.35 16.37
N ARG A 180 -10.72 -6.68 15.88
CA ARG A 180 -9.55 -5.80 15.95
C ARG A 180 -9.42 -4.94 14.70
N LEU A 181 -8.85 -3.77 14.86
CA LEU A 181 -8.40 -2.89 13.79
C LEU A 181 -6.87 -3.03 13.69
N VAL A 182 -6.37 -3.16 12.46
CA VAL A 182 -4.95 -3.03 12.15
C VAL A 182 -4.79 -1.85 11.20
N VAL A 183 -4.07 -0.82 11.63
CA VAL A 183 -3.66 0.29 10.75
C VAL A 183 -2.25 0.03 10.28
N LEU A 184 -2.06 0.00 8.96
CA LEU A 184 -0.77 -0.27 8.33
C LEU A 184 -0.31 0.94 7.49
N THR A 185 0.89 1.43 7.75
CA THR A 185 1.52 2.44 6.91
C THR A 185 3.03 2.25 6.80
N CYS A 186 3.68 2.91 5.83
CA CYS A 186 5.13 2.88 5.71
C CYS A 186 5.81 3.70 6.82
N LEU A 187 6.95 3.26 7.33
CA LEU A 187 7.79 4.06 8.22
C LEU A 187 8.97 4.64 7.44
N GLN A 188 8.93 5.94 7.19
CA GLN A 188 10.01 6.66 6.51
C GLN A 188 11.13 6.98 7.51
N ARG A 189 12.37 6.57 7.23
CA ARG A 189 13.54 6.93 8.04
C ARG A 189 14.42 7.99 7.34
N PRO A 190 15.00 8.94 8.08
CA PRO A 190 15.94 9.92 7.55
C PRO A 190 17.23 9.22 7.11
N GLY A 191 17.76 9.61 5.94
CA GLY A 191 18.97 9.00 5.37
C GLY A 191 18.82 7.53 4.95
N GLY A 192 17.63 6.94 5.10
CA GLY A 192 17.33 5.59 4.64
C GLY A 192 17.13 5.52 3.11
N PRO A 193 16.99 4.30 2.57
CA PRO A 193 16.66 4.11 1.15
C PRO A 193 15.44 4.93 0.73
N THR A 194 15.30 5.20 -0.57
CA THR A 194 14.14 5.93 -1.12
C THR A 194 12.84 5.21 -0.74
N ARG A 195 12.84 3.88 -0.87
CA ARG A 195 11.77 2.99 -0.39
C ARG A 195 11.90 2.75 1.12
N ALA A 196 10.82 3.02 1.86
CA ALA A 196 10.74 2.65 3.27
C ALA A 196 10.88 1.12 3.43
N PRO A 197 11.82 0.61 4.23
CA PRO A 197 12.02 -0.82 4.45
C PRO A 197 11.01 -1.40 5.45
N ASP A 198 10.47 -0.55 6.33
CA ASP A 198 9.61 -0.97 7.43
C ASP A 198 8.22 -0.35 7.32
N ASN A 199 7.26 -1.02 7.95
CA ASN A 199 5.92 -0.53 8.22
C ASN A 199 5.80 -0.12 9.69
N LEU A 200 4.97 0.88 9.93
CA LEU A 200 4.39 1.17 11.23
C LEU A 200 3.02 0.49 11.28
N VAL A 201 2.80 -0.30 12.33
CA VAL A 201 1.59 -1.12 12.53
C VAL A 201 0.96 -0.73 13.86
N LEU A 202 -0.31 -0.38 13.84
CA LEU A 202 -1.08 -0.09 15.04
C LEU A 202 -2.15 -1.17 15.17
N HIS A 203 -2.14 -1.89 16.29
CA HIS A 203 -3.22 -2.79 16.65
C HIS A 203 -4.14 -2.07 17.62
N ALA A 204 -5.44 -2.10 17.34
CA ALA A 204 -6.43 -1.43 18.15
C ALA A 204 -7.65 -2.33 18.36
N SER A 205 -8.24 -2.23 19.55
CA SER A 205 -9.44 -2.96 19.92
C SER A 205 -10.64 -2.02 19.88
N ARG A 206 -11.81 -2.55 19.51
CA ARG A 206 -13.05 -1.77 19.53
C ARG A 206 -13.37 -1.41 20.99
N ALA A 207 -13.73 -0.15 21.23
CA ALA A 207 -14.15 0.34 22.54
C ALA A 207 -15.62 0.02 22.86
#